data_AF-A0A6J4JLL4-F1
#
_entry.id   AF-A0A6J4JLL4-F1
#
_cell.length_a   1.000
_cell.length_b   1.000
_cell.length_c   1.000
_cell.angle_alpha   90.00
_cell.angle_beta   90.00
_cell.angle_gamma   90.00
#
_symmetry.space_group_name_H-M   'P 1'
#
loop_
_entity.id
_entity.type
_entity.pdbx_description
1 polymer ?
#
loop_
_entity_poly.entity_id
_entity_poly.type
_entity_poly.pdbx_seq_one_letter_code
_entity_poly.pdbx_strand_id
1 'polypeptide(L)'
;MTVIPLPRHGQWVSDLRGEGRSIRVSAHVDAGLLNVSLWRGGACVGTAHLLPEDAAGLISGISDGLAEMAAQHPAPVPAASGDAERLQQLEQRLTELESRVPPTGRRRAVERVGSVVRSARAAWLSPRNRLFREVPARAGR
;
A
#
# COMPACT_ATOMS: atom_id res chain seq x y z
N MET A 1 -10.18 4.63 36.28
CA MET A 1 -9.14 4.90 35.26
C MET A 1 -9.31 3.90 34.13
N THR A 2 -9.86 4.35 33.00
CA THR A 2 -10.10 3.49 31.83
C THR A 2 -8.86 3.51 30.94
N VAL A 3 -8.17 2.39 30.84
CA VAL A 3 -7.04 2.22 29.93
C VAL A 3 -7.59 1.91 28.54
N ILE A 4 -7.33 2.77 27.56
CA ILE A 4 -7.63 2.48 26.16
C ILE A 4 -6.55 1.53 25.64
N PRO A 5 -6.89 0.34 25.12
CA PRO A 5 -5.90 -0.61 24.64
C PRO A 5 -5.05 0.00 23.52
N LEU A 6 -3.77 -0.39 23.47
CA LEU A 6 -2.87 0.07 22.43
C LEU A 6 -3.47 -0.30 21.06
N PRO A 7 -3.60 0.66 20.13
CA PRO A 7 -4.26 0.42 18.86
C PRO A 7 -3.54 -0.66 18.06
N ARG A 8 -4.32 -1.59 17.48
CA ARG A 8 -3.84 -2.79 16.79
C ARG A 8 -2.96 -2.48 15.57
N HIS A 9 -3.09 -1.27 15.02
CA HIS A 9 -2.34 -0.80 13.86
C HIS A 9 -1.75 0.57 14.18
N GLY A 10 -0.46 0.58 14.50
CA GLY A 10 0.33 1.80 14.65
C GLY A 10 1.38 1.87 13.55
N GLN A 11 1.39 2.95 12.76
CA GLN A 11 2.46 3.20 11.80
C GLN A 11 3.39 4.26 12.38
N TRP A 12 4.70 4.02 12.30
CA TRP A 12 5.73 4.96 12.73
C TRP A 12 6.46 5.53 11.52
N VAL A 13 6.71 6.84 11.56
CA VAL A 13 7.50 7.56 10.57
C VAL A 13 8.58 8.33 11.30
N SER A 14 9.84 8.10 10.95
CA SER A 14 10.97 8.82 11.52
C SER A 14 11.04 10.25 10.99
N ASP A 15 11.40 11.21 11.84
CA ASP A 15 11.67 12.59 11.42
C ASP A 15 13.07 12.68 10.77
N LEU A 16 13.18 13.41 9.65
CA LEU A 16 14.44 13.63 8.93
C LEU A 16 15.50 14.35 9.78
N ARG A 17 15.09 15.15 10.78
CA ARG A 17 16.01 15.85 11.68
C ARG A 17 16.71 14.90 12.66
N GLY A 18 16.22 13.68 12.82
CA GLY A 18 16.78 12.71 13.78
C GLY A 18 16.39 13.00 15.23
N GLU A 19 17.33 12.77 16.15
CA GLU A 19 17.16 13.00 17.61
C GLU A 19 16.08 12.14 18.29
N GLY A 20 15.85 10.94 17.76
CA GLY A 20 14.80 10.06 18.26
C GLY A 20 13.40 10.68 18.13
N ARG A 21 13.21 11.58 17.16
CA ARG A 21 11.90 12.15 16.83
C ARG A 21 11.19 11.30 15.78
N SER A 22 9.90 11.11 15.99
CA SER A 22 9.07 10.31 15.10
C SER A 22 7.60 10.64 15.27
N ILE A 23 6.82 10.39 14.24
CA ILE A 23 5.37 10.49 14.26
C ILE A 23 4.80 9.07 14.33
N ARG A 24 3.78 8.87 15.16
CA ARG A 24 3.00 7.64 15.21
C ARG A 24 1.55 7.93 14.88
N VAL A 25 1.02 7.21 13.89
CA VAL A 25 -0.41 7.18 13.57
C VAL A 25 -1.03 5.97 14.23
N SER A 26 -2.23 6.12 14.79
CA SER A 26 -2.87 5.08 15.60
C SER A 26 -4.39 5.18 15.54
N ALA A 27 -5.05 4.13 15.05
CA ALA A 27 -6.50 4.12 14.85
C ALA A 27 -7.23 3.53 16.07
N HIS A 28 -8.16 4.30 16.64
CA HIS A 28 -9.05 3.90 17.71
C HIS A 28 -10.46 3.65 17.13
N VAL A 29 -10.62 2.50 16.47
CA VAL A 29 -11.83 2.16 15.69
C VAL A 29 -13.10 2.26 16.53
N ASP A 30 -13.07 1.73 17.76
CA ASP A 30 -14.24 1.74 18.65
C ASP A 30 -14.66 3.16 19.08
N ALA A 31 -13.70 4.11 19.08
CA ALA A 31 -13.95 5.50 19.39
C ALA A 31 -14.21 6.36 18.14
N GLY A 32 -14.07 5.79 16.94
CA GLY A 32 -14.19 6.53 15.67
C GLY A 32 -13.12 7.61 15.46
N LEU A 33 -11.94 7.44 16.07
CA LEU A 33 -10.88 8.46 16.07
C LEU A 33 -9.55 7.93 15.53
N LEU A 34 -8.77 8.84 14.96
CA LEU A 34 -7.39 8.61 14.56
C LEU A 34 -6.46 9.55 15.34
N ASN A 35 -5.46 8.98 16.00
CA ASN A 35 -4.47 9.75 16.73
C ASN A 35 -3.20 9.90 15.88
N VAL A 36 -2.72 11.13 15.76
CA VAL A 36 -1.39 11.45 15.24
C VAL A 36 -0.58 12.01 16.39
N SER A 37 0.49 11.31 16.78
CA SER A 37 1.30 11.67 17.95
C SER A 37 2.75 11.92 17.56
N LEU A 38 3.34 12.97 18.13
CA LEU A 38 4.75 13.30 18.01
C LEU A 38 5.51 12.75 19.21
N TRP A 39 6.60 12.05 18.93
CA TRP A 39 7.47 11.45 19.92
C TRP A 39 8.87 12.06 19.84
N ARG A 40 9.55 12.15 20.98
CA ARG A 40 10.96 12.55 21.11
C ARG A 40 11.60 11.74 22.23
N GLY A 41 12.73 11.09 21.95
CA GLY A 41 13.48 10.34 22.97
C GLY A 41 12.65 9.23 23.65
N GLY A 42 11.71 8.63 22.92
CA GLY A 42 10.82 7.59 23.45
C GLY A 42 9.61 8.09 24.24
N ALA A 43 9.45 9.40 24.42
CA ALA A 43 8.29 10.00 25.09
C ALA A 43 7.35 10.69 24.08
N CYS A 44 6.03 10.57 24.31
CA CYS A 44 5.05 11.34 23.56
C CYS A 44 5.06 12.80 24.04
N VAL A 45 5.29 13.74 23.12
CA VAL A 45 5.38 15.18 23.40
C VAL A 45 4.20 15.98 22.85
N GLY A 46 3.29 15.33 22.11
CA GLY A 46 2.06 15.94 21.62
C GLY A 46 1.20 14.95 20.83
N THR A 47 -0.12 15.10 20.92
CA THR A 47 -1.09 14.26 20.22
C THR A 47 -2.21 15.11 19.64
N ALA A 48 -2.55 14.88 18.38
CA ALA A 48 -3.78 15.33 17.77
C ALA A 48 -4.77 14.15 17.66
N HIS A 49 -6.02 14.41 18.03
CA HIS A 49 -7.14 13.49 17.84
C HIS A 49 -7.95 13.99 16.66
N LEU A 50 -8.07 13.17 15.61
CA LEU A 50 -8.72 13.54 14.37
C LEU A 50 -9.97 12.69 14.18
N LEU A 51 -11.04 13.35 13.74
CA LEU A 51 -12.18 12.66 13.15
C LEU A 51 -11.80 12.13 11.76
N PRO A 52 -12.52 11.14 11.20
CA PRO A 52 -12.20 10.56 9.89
C PRO A 52 -12.12 11.59 8.75
N GLU A 53 -12.98 12.60 8.76
CA GLU A 53 -13.02 13.70 7.79
C GLU A 53 -11.80 14.62 7.88
N ASP A 54 -11.36 14.95 9.11
CA ASP A 54 -10.16 15.76 9.33
C ASP A 54 -8.91 14.98 8.94
N ALA A 55 -8.88 13.66 9.25
CA ALA A 55 -7.82 12.77 8.81
C ALA A 55 -7.74 12.67 7.29
N ALA A 56 -8.89 12.64 6.59
CA ALA A 56 -8.94 12.69 5.13
C ALA A 56 -8.38 14.03 4.61
N GLY A 57 -8.74 15.16 5.22
CA GLY A 57 -8.17 16.47 4.89
C GLY A 57 -6.64 16.53 5.06
N LEU A 58 -6.12 15.95 6.15
CA LEU A 58 -4.68 15.82 6.37
C LEU A 58 -4.00 14.99 5.27
N ILE A 59 -4.59 13.86 4.87
CA ILE A 59 -4.06 13.01 3.81
C ILE A 59 -4.06 13.75 2.47
N SER A 60 -5.09 14.53 2.17
CA SER A 60 -5.14 15.37 0.97
C SER A 60 -3.99 16.38 0.98
N GLY A 61 -3.80 17.14 2.06
CA GLY A 61 -2.69 18.10 2.15
C GLY A 61 -1.30 17.46 2.03
N ILE A 62 -1.11 16.25 2.57
CA ILE A 62 0.13 15.47 2.37
C ILE A 62 0.30 15.10 0.89
N SER A 63 -0.77 14.64 0.24
CA SER A 63 -0.76 14.22 -1.17
C SER A 63 -0.48 15.40 -2.10
N ASP A 64 -1.08 16.55 -1.82
CA ASP A 64 -0.89 17.79 -2.58
C ASP A 64 0.56 18.28 -2.45
N GLY A 65 1.12 18.32 -1.24
CA GLY A 65 2.52 18.67 -1.03
C GLY A 65 3.50 17.71 -1.74
N LEU A 66 3.19 16.42 -1.78
CA LEU A 66 3.96 15.43 -2.56
C LEU A 66 3.87 15.69 -4.06
N ALA A 67 2.69 16.05 -4.57
CA ALA A 67 2.50 16.40 -5.97
C ALA A 67 3.28 17.67 -6.35
N GLU A 68 3.28 18.69 -5.49
CA GLU A 68 4.07 19.91 -5.68
C GLU A 68 5.59 19.62 -5.72
N MET A 69 6.09 18.78 -4.80
CA MET A 69 7.49 18.36 -4.80
C MET A 69 7.88 17.60 -6.08
N ALA A 70 7.02 16.70 -6.54
CA ALA A 70 7.22 15.97 -7.79
C ALA A 70 7.19 16.87 -9.04
N ALA A 71 6.35 17.92 -9.03
CA ALA A 71 6.31 18.90 -10.11
C ALA A 71 7.59 19.76 -10.16
N GLN A 72 8.19 20.07 -9.02
CA GLN A 72 9.44 20.83 -8.93
C GLN A 72 10.67 19.99 -9.31
N HIS A 73 10.64 18.70 -9.01
CA HIS A 73 11.67 17.74 -9.40
C HIS A 73 11.05 16.65 -10.26
N PRO A 74 10.71 16.96 -11.54
CA PRO A 74 10.20 15.94 -12.43
C PRO A 74 11.26 14.83 -12.49
N ALA A 75 10.85 13.63 -12.09
CA ALA A 75 11.69 12.45 -12.29
C ALA A 75 12.12 12.43 -13.77
N PRO A 76 13.32 11.92 -14.11
CA PRO A 76 13.67 11.70 -15.49
C PRO A 76 12.62 10.74 -16.06
N VAL A 77 11.66 11.26 -16.80
CA VAL A 77 10.72 10.45 -17.56
C VAL A 77 11.62 9.70 -18.54
N PRO A 78 11.75 8.36 -18.45
CA PRO A 78 12.47 7.63 -19.49
C PRO A 78 11.83 8.05 -20.81
N ALA A 79 12.66 8.50 -21.76
CA ALA A 79 12.19 9.13 -22.99
C ALA A 79 10.97 8.38 -23.53
N ALA A 80 9.85 9.08 -23.72
CA ALA A 80 8.54 8.50 -24.04
C ALA A 80 8.56 7.56 -25.25
N SER A 81 9.58 7.67 -26.10
CA SER A 81 9.88 6.72 -27.18
C SER A 81 10.05 5.29 -26.69
N GLY A 82 10.78 5.07 -25.59
CA GLY A 82 11.03 3.73 -25.06
C GLY A 82 9.79 3.08 -24.48
N ASP A 83 8.88 3.85 -23.88
CA ASP A 83 7.63 3.32 -23.33
C ASP A 83 6.58 3.05 -24.42
N ALA A 84 6.51 3.90 -25.44
CA ALA A 84 5.68 3.65 -26.62
C ALA A 84 6.15 2.41 -27.38
N GLU A 85 7.46 2.25 -27.59
CA GLU A 85 8.05 1.05 -28.21
C GLU A 85 7.80 -0.21 -27.38
N ARG A 86 7.92 -0.13 -26.04
CA ARG A 86 7.61 -1.25 -25.13
C ARG A 86 6.14 -1.65 -25.18
N LEU A 87 5.22 -0.68 -25.20
CA LEU A 87 3.78 -0.94 -25.33
C LEU A 87 3.47 -1.59 -26.67
N GLN A 88 4.01 -1.07 -27.77
CA GLN A 88 3.84 -1.64 -29.10
C GLN A 88 4.40 -3.07 -29.19
N GLN A 89 5.54 -3.34 -28.55
CA GLN A 89 6.12 -4.68 -28.48
C GLN A 89 5.24 -5.65 -27.66
N LEU A 90 4.62 -5.18 -26.58
CA LEU A 90 3.69 -5.98 -25.79
C LEU A 90 2.42 -6.30 -26.58
N GLU A 91 1.86 -5.34 -27.31
CA GLU A 91 0.69 -5.54 -28.19
C GLU A 91 0.98 -6.58 -29.27
N GLN A 92 2.13 -6.48 -29.95
CA GLN A 92 2.55 -7.47 -30.96
C GLN A 92 2.65 -8.88 -30.39
N ARG A 93 3.25 -9.02 -29.19
CA ARG A 93 3.35 -10.32 -28.51
C ARG A 93 1.98 -10.86 -28.11
N LEU A 94 1.05 -9.99 -27.70
CA LEU A 94 -0.31 -10.40 -27.36
C LEU A 94 -1.06 -10.89 -28.60
N THR A 95 -0.98 -10.16 -29.72
CA THR A 95 -1.57 -10.57 -30.99
C THR A 95 -1.01 -11.91 -31.48
N GLU A 96 0.29 -12.12 -31.34
CA GLU A 96 0.93 -13.40 -31.65
C GLU A 96 0.37 -14.53 -30.79
N LEU A 97 0.25 -14.32 -29.48
CA LEU A 97 -0.34 -15.32 -28.58
C LEU A 97 -1.81 -15.60 -28.90
N GLU A 98 -2.59 -14.58 -29.24
CA GLU A 98 -4.01 -14.72 -29.58
C GLU A 98 -4.22 -15.49 -30.88
N SER A 99 -3.35 -15.30 -31.88
CA SER A 99 -3.40 -16.04 -33.14
C SER A 99 -3.05 -17.53 -32.98
N ARG A 100 -2.25 -17.89 -31.98
CA ARG A 100 -1.93 -19.28 -31.63
C ARG A 100 -3.07 -20.02 -30.93
N VAL A 101 -4.14 -19.31 -30.52
CA VAL A 101 -5.29 -19.92 -29.82
C VAL A 101 -6.46 -20.12 -30.80
N PRO A 102 -6.78 -21.37 -31.20
CA PRO A 102 -7.92 -21.64 -32.06
C PRO A 102 -9.25 -21.34 -31.33
N PRO A 103 -10.33 -20.97 -32.06
CA PRO A 103 -11.61 -20.57 -31.46
C PRO A 103 -12.26 -21.66 -30.60
N THR A 104 -12.02 -22.94 -30.90
CA THR A 104 -12.46 -24.10 -30.10
C THR A 104 -11.65 -24.31 -28.83
N GLY A 105 -10.39 -23.85 -28.78
CA GLY A 105 -9.54 -23.84 -27.59
C GLY A 105 -9.93 -22.75 -26.58
N ARG A 106 -10.54 -21.66 -27.06
CA ARG A 106 -10.96 -20.51 -26.23
C ARG A 106 -12.04 -20.89 -25.19
N ARG A 107 -13.01 -21.75 -25.55
CA ARG A 107 -14.02 -22.27 -24.60
C ARG A 107 -13.39 -23.16 -23.51
N ARG A 108 -12.56 -24.13 -23.88
CA ARG A 108 -11.88 -25.03 -22.92
C ARG A 108 -10.83 -24.31 -22.06
N ALA A 109 -10.17 -23.28 -22.59
CA ALA A 109 -9.24 -22.45 -21.85
C ALA A 109 -9.95 -21.53 -20.85
N VAL A 110 -11.08 -20.91 -21.22
CA VAL A 110 -11.92 -20.13 -20.28
C VAL A 110 -12.50 -21.01 -19.17
N GLU A 111 -12.83 -22.28 -19.48
CA GLU A 111 -13.26 -23.26 -18.46
C GLU A 111 -12.13 -23.62 -17.47
N ARG A 112 -10.89 -23.79 -17.96
CA ARG A 112 -9.72 -24.06 -17.10
C ARG A 112 -9.24 -22.84 -16.34
N VAL A 113 -9.20 -21.66 -16.95
CA VAL A 113 -8.82 -20.41 -16.27
C VAL A 113 -9.90 -20.04 -15.25
N GLY A 114 -11.18 -20.22 -15.58
CA GLY A 114 -12.28 -20.04 -14.64
C GLY A 114 -12.20 -20.97 -13.43
N SER A 115 -11.74 -22.23 -13.61
CA SER A 115 -11.56 -23.15 -12.48
C SER A 115 -10.34 -22.79 -11.62
N VAL A 116 -9.23 -22.36 -12.23
CA VAL A 116 -8.02 -21.89 -11.53
C VAL A 116 -8.26 -20.58 -10.77
N VAL A 117 -8.99 -19.63 -11.35
CA VAL A 117 -9.33 -18.36 -10.67
C VAL A 117 -10.32 -18.59 -9.53
N ARG A 118 -11.26 -19.54 -9.66
CA ARG A 118 -12.19 -19.90 -8.57
C ARG A 118 -11.49 -20.65 -7.43
N SER A 119 -10.56 -21.56 -7.72
CA SER A 119 -9.79 -22.26 -6.69
C SER A 119 -8.79 -21.33 -5.99
N ALA A 120 -8.17 -20.41 -6.73
CA ALA A 120 -7.36 -19.34 -6.15
C ALA A 120 -8.23 -18.44 -5.25
N ARG A 121 -9.40 -17.96 -5.70
CA ARG A 121 -10.31 -17.18 -4.84
C ARG A 121 -10.72 -17.93 -3.56
N ALA A 122 -11.02 -19.22 -3.64
CA ALA A 122 -11.40 -20.03 -2.48
C ALA A 122 -10.21 -20.25 -1.51
N ALA A 123 -9.00 -20.41 -2.03
CA ALA A 123 -7.77 -20.50 -1.23
C ALA A 123 -7.41 -19.16 -0.58
N TRP A 124 -7.63 -18.04 -1.28
CA TRP A 124 -7.35 -16.69 -0.79
C TRP A 124 -8.40 -16.18 0.22
N LEU A 125 -9.63 -16.68 0.17
CA LEU A 125 -10.70 -16.36 1.13
C LEU A 125 -10.75 -17.31 2.33
N SER A 126 -9.88 -18.33 2.40
CA SER A 126 -9.80 -19.21 3.56
C SER A 126 -9.12 -18.49 4.74
N PRO A 127 -9.68 -18.55 5.97
CA PRO A 127 -9.16 -17.82 7.14
C PRO A 127 -7.73 -18.19 7.57
N ARG A 128 -7.15 -19.27 7.03
CA ARG A 128 -5.90 -19.87 7.50
C ARG A 128 -4.62 -19.29 6.90
N ASN A 129 -4.67 -18.38 5.91
CA ASN A 129 -3.46 -17.86 5.25
C ASN A 129 -2.99 -16.47 5.74
N ARG A 130 -3.54 -15.96 6.85
CA ARG A 130 -3.11 -14.71 7.49
C ARG A 130 -2.00 -14.90 8.54
N LEU A 131 -1.24 -16.01 8.48
CA LEU A 131 -0.26 -16.38 9.51
C LEU A 131 1.21 -16.28 9.11
N PHE A 132 1.55 -15.74 7.93
CA PHE A 132 2.95 -15.50 7.57
C PHE A 132 3.20 -14.07 7.10
N ARG A 133 3.28 -13.16 8.07
CA ARG A 133 4.11 -11.95 7.92
C ARG A 133 4.67 -11.50 9.27
N GLU A 134 5.29 -12.44 9.98
CA GLU A 134 6.31 -12.08 10.97
C GLU A 134 7.62 -11.83 10.21
N VAL A 135 8.08 -10.58 10.23
CA VAL A 135 9.45 -10.23 9.87
C VAL A 135 10.27 -10.38 11.15
N PRO A 136 11.31 -11.24 11.18
CA PRO A 136 12.14 -11.36 12.37
C PRO A 136 12.91 -10.05 12.58
N ALA A 137 12.82 -9.51 13.80
CA ALA A 137 13.69 -8.47 14.29
C ALA A 137 15.15 -8.94 14.18
N ARG A 138 15.95 -8.26 13.36
CA ARG A 138 17.38 -8.53 13.26
C ARG A 138 18.06 -7.84 14.45
N ALA A 139 18.45 -8.64 15.43
CA ALA A 139 19.37 -8.24 16.48
C ALA A 139 20.77 -7.97 15.89
N GLY A 140 21.44 -6.95 16.40
CA GLY A 140 22.84 -6.62 16.11
C GLY A 140 23.07 -5.12 16.24
N ARG A 141 24.04 -4.62 16.98
CA ARG A 141 25.10 -5.26 17.78
C ARG A 141 25.61 -4.19 18.74
#